data_AF-H8H3F1-F1
#
_entry.id   AF-H8H3F1-F1
#
_cell.length_a   1.000
_cell.length_b   1.000
_cell.length_c   1.000
_cell.angle_alpha   90.00
_cell.angle_beta   90.00
_cell.angle_gamma   90.00
#
_symmetry.space_group_name_H-M   'P 1'
#
loop_
_entity.id
_entity.type
_entity.pdbx_description
1 polymer ?
#
loop_
_entity_poly.entity_id
_entity_poly.type
_entity_poly.pdbx_seq_one_letter_code
_entity_poly.pdbx_strand_id
1 'polypeptide(L)'
;MKTLIRSSRSLLLVTPLLLAGALAQTGPAASTLTVRQDAKLGPVLTGPDGRTLYLFTKDVPGVSNCIGPCAVNWPPLTATALPPRPAGLSGRLSLVARADGTQQVAYNGVPLYFWKGDTKPGDTTGQGVMNVWFAVNAGPTVQMGRAGALGSVLTGPNGLTLYTFAKDTTGVSNCTGPCAINWPPLLVSQLPSRGIAVRGALGTLTRADGSKQVTYQGYPLYFWKNDTKAGEASGEGVMNVWTVARP
;
A
#
# COMPACT_ATOMS: atom_id res chain seq x y z
N MET A 1 -64.22 -68.51 -41.98
CA MET A 1 -63.09 -68.77 -41.07
C MET A 1 -61.81 -68.19 -41.65
N LYS A 2 -61.36 -67.02 -41.16
CA LYS A 2 -59.97 -66.55 -41.23
C LYS A 2 -59.79 -65.39 -40.23
N THR A 3 -58.69 -65.49 -39.51
CA THR A 3 -58.38 -65.00 -38.17
C THR A 3 -58.17 -63.48 -38.06
N LEU A 4 -58.62 -62.91 -36.94
CA LEU A 4 -58.36 -61.53 -36.48
C LEU A 4 -56.90 -61.35 -36.02
N ILE A 5 -56.24 -60.26 -36.40
CA ILE A 5 -55.00 -59.78 -35.77
C ILE A 5 -55.25 -58.34 -35.26
N ARG A 6 -55.41 -58.19 -33.94
CA ARG A 6 -55.44 -56.89 -33.25
C ARG A 6 -54.00 -56.46 -32.98
N SER A 7 -53.56 -55.36 -33.60
CA SER A 7 -52.30 -54.68 -33.29
C SER A 7 -52.50 -53.82 -32.04
N SER A 8 -51.84 -54.18 -30.93
CA SER A 8 -51.80 -53.40 -29.71
C SER A 8 -50.65 -52.40 -29.79
N ARG A 9 -50.95 -51.09 -29.89
CA ARG A 9 -49.96 -50.01 -29.77
C ARG A 9 -49.88 -49.57 -28.32
N SER A 10 -48.85 -50.00 -27.61
CA SER A 10 -48.50 -49.47 -26.29
C SER A 10 -47.97 -48.04 -26.43
N LEU A 11 -48.72 -47.07 -25.91
CA LEU A 11 -48.26 -45.68 -25.77
C LEU A 11 -47.40 -45.57 -24.50
N LEU A 12 -46.08 -45.43 -24.66
CA LEU A 12 -45.16 -45.10 -23.57
C LEU A 12 -45.23 -43.58 -23.32
N LEU A 13 -45.82 -43.17 -22.20
CA LEU A 13 -45.70 -41.80 -21.68
C LEU A 13 -44.32 -41.61 -21.05
N VAL A 14 -43.44 -40.88 -21.74
CA VAL A 14 -42.16 -40.42 -21.19
C VAL A 14 -42.40 -39.05 -20.56
N THR A 15 -42.43 -38.99 -19.22
CA THR A 15 -42.49 -37.73 -18.47
C THR A 15 -41.07 -37.14 -18.36
N PRO A 16 -40.80 -35.92 -18.85
CA PRO A 16 -39.50 -35.31 -18.73
C PRO A 16 -39.26 -34.84 -17.29
N LEU A 17 -38.25 -35.41 -16.63
CA LEU A 17 -37.75 -34.94 -15.35
C LEU A 17 -36.98 -33.63 -15.58
N LEU A 18 -37.61 -32.50 -15.22
CA LEU A 18 -36.96 -31.19 -15.21
C LEU A 18 -35.89 -31.16 -14.12
N LEU A 19 -34.63 -31.38 -14.49
CA LEU A 19 -33.48 -31.05 -13.65
C LEU A 19 -33.40 -29.52 -13.55
N ALA A 20 -33.86 -28.97 -12.43
CA ALA A 20 -33.59 -27.59 -12.06
C ALA A 20 -32.08 -27.46 -11.74
N GLY A 21 -31.29 -27.09 -12.74
CA GLY A 21 -29.90 -26.71 -12.54
C GLY A 21 -29.84 -25.43 -11.71
N ALA A 22 -29.38 -25.54 -10.46
CA ALA A 22 -29.07 -24.37 -9.64
C ALA A 22 -27.92 -23.62 -10.32
N LEU A 23 -28.23 -22.48 -10.93
CA LEU A 23 -27.24 -21.53 -11.42
C LEU A 23 -26.48 -20.99 -10.21
N ALA A 24 -25.24 -21.44 -10.02
CA ALA A 24 -24.31 -20.80 -9.11
C ALA A 24 -24.08 -19.36 -9.62
N GLN A 25 -24.67 -18.39 -8.94
CA GLN A 25 -24.45 -16.98 -9.23
C GLN A 25 -23.00 -16.65 -8.85
N THR A 26 -22.14 -16.52 -9.85
CA THR A 26 -20.81 -15.94 -9.68
C THR A 26 -21.01 -14.48 -9.32
N GLY A 27 -20.95 -14.15 -8.03
CA GLY A 27 -20.90 -12.75 -7.58
C GLY A 27 -19.72 -12.03 -8.23
N PRO A 28 -19.80 -10.69 -8.38
CA PRO A 28 -18.71 -9.92 -8.97
C PRO A 28 -17.39 -10.24 -8.26
N ALA A 29 -16.37 -10.60 -9.04
CA ALA A 29 -15.05 -10.93 -8.51
C ALA A 29 -14.54 -9.76 -7.65
N ALA A 30 -14.27 -10.03 -6.37
CA ALA A 30 -13.68 -9.04 -5.48
C ALA A 30 -12.37 -8.52 -6.10
N SER A 31 -12.15 -7.21 -6.03
CA SER A 31 -10.94 -6.60 -6.57
C SER A 31 -9.70 -7.24 -5.95
N THR A 32 -8.94 -7.98 -6.75
CA THR A 32 -7.72 -8.64 -6.27
C THR A 32 -6.67 -7.59 -5.98
N LEU A 33 -6.24 -7.53 -4.72
CA LEU A 33 -5.10 -6.71 -4.30
C LEU A 33 -3.85 -7.57 -4.21
N THR A 34 -2.70 -6.97 -4.48
CA THR A 34 -1.39 -7.63 -4.40
C THR A 34 -0.35 -6.66 -3.83
N VAL A 35 0.74 -7.20 -3.25
CA VAL A 35 1.92 -6.43 -2.88
C VAL A 35 3.00 -6.72 -3.92
N ARG A 36 3.41 -5.68 -4.64
CA ARG A 36 4.46 -5.74 -5.67
C ARG A 36 5.74 -5.09 -5.14
N GLN A 37 6.91 -5.66 -5.45
CA GLN A 37 8.18 -4.98 -5.19
C GLN A 37 8.48 -3.99 -6.32
N ASP A 38 8.47 -2.70 -6.01
CA ASP A 38 8.97 -1.64 -6.87
C ASP A 38 10.45 -1.36 -6.57
N ALA A 39 11.26 -1.21 -7.60
CA ALA A 39 12.70 -1.05 -7.45
C ALA A 39 13.10 0.25 -6.71
N LYS A 40 12.26 1.29 -6.74
CA LYS A 40 12.54 2.60 -6.12
C LYS A 40 11.74 2.82 -4.84
N LEU A 41 10.47 2.41 -4.85
CA LEU A 41 9.52 2.65 -3.77
C LEU A 41 9.42 1.48 -2.76
N GLY A 42 9.98 0.32 -3.10
CA GLY A 42 9.84 -0.90 -2.31
C GLY A 42 8.47 -1.55 -2.48
N PRO A 43 7.91 -2.17 -1.43
CA PRO A 43 6.62 -2.84 -1.51
C PRO A 43 5.49 -1.82 -1.71
N VAL A 44 4.83 -1.90 -2.87
CA VAL A 44 3.69 -1.07 -3.24
C VAL A 44 2.42 -1.92 -3.33
N LEU A 45 1.31 -1.36 -2.85
CA LEU A 45 0.01 -2.00 -3.00
C LEU A 45 -0.52 -1.78 -4.43
N THR A 46 -0.96 -2.87 -5.06
CA THR A 46 -1.52 -2.86 -6.40
C THR A 46 -2.93 -3.44 -6.41
N GLY A 47 -3.78 -2.86 -7.24
CA GLY A 47 -5.14 -3.35 -7.49
C GLY A 47 -5.20 -4.30 -8.70
N PRO A 48 -6.41 -4.49 -9.28
CA PRO A 48 -6.61 -5.20 -10.53
C PRO A 48 -5.63 -4.75 -11.63
N ASP A 49 -5.25 -5.69 -12.48
CA ASP A 49 -4.29 -5.49 -13.58
C ASP A 49 -2.93 -4.95 -13.14
N GLY A 50 -2.54 -5.10 -11.87
CA GLY A 50 -1.25 -4.66 -11.35
C GLY A 50 -1.06 -3.14 -11.30
N ARG A 51 -2.17 -2.37 -11.36
CA ARG A 51 -2.14 -0.90 -11.27
C ARG A 51 -1.80 -0.47 -9.84
N THR A 52 -0.91 0.50 -9.72
CA THR A 52 -0.47 1.04 -8.42
C THR A 52 -1.61 1.80 -7.74
N LEU A 53 -1.76 1.61 -6.43
CA LEU A 53 -2.71 2.33 -5.60
C LEU A 53 -2.03 3.46 -4.84
N TYR A 54 -2.74 4.57 -4.65
CA TYR A 54 -2.23 5.82 -4.08
C TYR A 54 -3.10 6.32 -2.93
N LEU A 55 -2.47 7.09 -2.05
CA LEU A 55 -3.06 7.86 -0.97
C LEU A 55 -3.01 9.34 -1.32
N PHE A 56 -4.04 10.07 -0.89
CA PHE A 56 -4.10 11.53 -0.98
C PHE A 56 -3.84 12.15 0.39
N THR A 57 -2.83 13.01 0.53
CA THR A 57 -2.47 13.59 1.85
C THR A 57 -3.50 14.57 2.39
N LYS A 58 -4.44 15.04 1.56
CA LYS A 58 -5.55 15.87 2.02
C LYS A 58 -6.72 15.05 2.55
N ASP A 59 -6.72 13.73 2.38
CA ASP A 59 -7.73 12.88 2.99
C ASP A 59 -7.46 12.64 4.47
N VAL A 60 -8.54 12.37 5.20
CA VAL A 60 -8.48 11.95 6.60
C VAL A 60 -9.16 10.59 6.74
N PRO A 61 -8.89 9.82 7.80
CA PRO A 61 -9.51 8.51 7.98
C PRO A 61 -11.04 8.58 7.85
N GLY A 62 -11.60 7.76 6.96
CA GLY A 62 -13.05 7.69 6.71
C GLY A 62 -13.59 8.70 5.70
N VAL A 63 -12.82 9.70 5.25
CA VAL A 63 -13.32 10.79 4.40
C VAL A 63 -12.41 11.02 3.18
N SER A 64 -12.99 10.93 1.99
CA SER A 64 -12.38 11.31 0.71
C SER A 64 -12.67 12.78 0.38
N ASN A 65 -11.65 13.62 0.35
CA ASN A 65 -11.68 14.97 -0.21
C ASN A 65 -11.49 15.00 -1.74
N CYS A 66 -11.13 13.87 -2.36
CA CYS A 66 -11.05 13.75 -3.82
C CYS A 66 -12.43 13.39 -4.44
N ILE A 67 -13.14 14.43 -4.88
CA ILE A 67 -14.45 14.36 -5.54
C ILE A 67 -14.46 15.10 -6.89
N GLY A 68 -15.47 14.85 -7.72
CA GLY A 68 -15.66 15.54 -9.00
C GLY A 68 -14.44 15.39 -9.94
N PRO A 69 -13.89 16.48 -10.52
CA PRO A 69 -12.73 16.43 -11.41
C PRO A 69 -11.48 15.78 -10.79
N CYS A 70 -11.34 15.82 -9.45
CA CYS A 70 -10.26 15.09 -8.78
C CYS A 70 -10.40 13.58 -9.03
N ALA A 71 -11.60 13.02 -8.82
CA ALA A 71 -11.89 11.60 -8.99
C ALA A 71 -11.82 11.13 -10.46
N VAL A 72 -11.90 12.05 -11.43
CA VAL A 72 -11.63 11.73 -12.85
C VAL A 72 -10.14 11.48 -13.08
N ASN A 73 -9.27 12.29 -12.46
CA ASN A 73 -7.82 12.13 -12.59
C ASN A 73 -7.26 11.06 -11.66
N TRP A 74 -7.90 10.88 -10.50
CA TRP A 74 -7.57 9.89 -9.48
C TRP A 74 -8.78 8.99 -9.23
N PRO A 75 -9.06 8.01 -10.09
CA PRO A 75 -10.23 7.15 -9.93
C PRO A 75 -10.21 6.40 -8.59
N PRO A 76 -11.28 6.45 -7.79
CA PRO A 76 -11.34 5.71 -6.53
C PRO A 76 -11.35 4.20 -6.79
N LEU A 77 -10.66 3.43 -5.94
CA LEU A 77 -10.82 1.98 -5.89
C LEU A 77 -12.14 1.66 -5.17
N THR A 78 -13.22 1.49 -5.93
CA THR A 78 -14.53 1.14 -5.39
C THR A 78 -14.68 -0.37 -5.24
N ALA A 79 -15.42 -0.79 -4.22
CA ALA A 79 -15.74 -2.21 -4.00
C ALA A 79 -17.03 -2.35 -3.20
N THR A 80 -17.86 -3.35 -3.53
CA THR A 80 -19.10 -3.65 -2.79
C THR A 80 -18.89 -4.50 -1.54
N ALA A 81 -17.72 -5.13 -1.42
CA ALA A 81 -17.29 -5.89 -0.26
C ALA A 81 -15.79 -5.64 -0.02
N LEU A 82 -15.34 -5.83 1.22
CA LEU A 82 -13.93 -5.65 1.57
C LEU A 82 -13.09 -6.70 0.80
N PRO A 83 -12.09 -6.29 0.01
CA PRO A 83 -11.27 -7.24 -0.74
C PRO A 83 -10.43 -8.11 0.22
N PRO A 84 -10.10 -9.36 -0.19
CA PRO A 84 -9.19 -10.21 0.56
C PRO A 84 -7.86 -9.50 0.84
N ARG A 85 -7.32 -9.68 2.04
CA ARG A 85 -6.03 -9.10 2.42
C ARG A 85 -4.89 -9.78 1.65
N PRO A 86 -4.05 -9.04 0.90
CA PRO A 86 -2.90 -9.64 0.24
C PRO A 86 -1.82 -10.03 1.26
N ALA A 87 -1.05 -11.08 0.92
CA ALA A 87 0.13 -11.45 1.67
C ALA A 87 1.14 -10.30 1.71
N GLY A 88 1.82 -10.12 2.85
CA GLY A 88 2.85 -9.09 3.03
C GLY A 88 2.34 -7.68 3.35
N LEU A 89 1.03 -7.44 3.39
CA LEU A 89 0.47 -6.13 3.74
C LEU A 89 0.66 -5.81 5.23
N SER A 90 1.40 -4.76 5.59
CA SER A 90 1.67 -4.39 6.99
C SER A 90 0.50 -3.66 7.68
N GLY A 91 -0.41 -3.06 6.91
CA GLY A 91 -1.59 -2.34 7.42
C GLY A 91 -2.94 -3.06 7.28
N ARG A 92 -4.01 -2.31 7.51
CA ARG A 92 -5.41 -2.79 7.48
C ARG A 92 -6.15 -2.25 6.27
N LEU A 93 -7.00 -3.10 5.69
CA LEU A 93 -7.98 -2.69 4.70
C LEU A 93 -9.31 -2.42 5.39
N SER A 94 -10.05 -1.44 4.88
CA SER A 94 -11.40 -1.09 5.31
C SER A 94 -12.20 -0.61 4.10
N LEU A 95 -13.53 -0.51 4.25
CA LEU A 95 -14.36 0.23 3.31
C LEU A 95 -14.79 1.55 3.95
N VAL A 96 -14.83 2.62 3.15
CA VAL A 96 -15.32 3.93 3.54
C VAL A 96 -16.44 4.35 2.59
N ALA A 97 -17.50 4.92 3.14
CA ALA A 97 -18.60 5.46 2.34
C ALA A 97 -18.17 6.78 1.68
N ARG A 98 -18.43 6.91 0.38
CA ARG A 98 -18.26 8.15 -0.36
C ARG A 98 -19.56 8.97 -0.34
N ALA A 99 -19.44 10.27 -0.60
CA ALA A 99 -20.58 11.19 -0.64
C ALA A 99 -21.62 10.84 -1.73
N ASP A 100 -21.20 10.13 -2.78
CA ASP A 100 -22.07 9.61 -3.85
C ASP A 100 -22.76 8.28 -3.50
N GLY A 101 -22.59 7.78 -2.28
CA GLY A 101 -23.18 6.52 -1.80
C GLY A 101 -22.37 5.26 -2.16
N THR A 102 -21.31 5.38 -2.97
CA THR A 102 -20.44 4.24 -3.28
C THR A 102 -19.51 3.93 -2.11
N GLN A 103 -19.00 2.70 -2.06
CA GLN A 103 -17.99 2.25 -1.09
C GLN A 103 -16.62 2.27 -1.76
N GLN A 104 -15.62 2.79 -1.04
CA GLN A 104 -14.23 2.85 -1.49
C GLN A 104 -13.34 2.06 -0.54
N VAL A 105 -12.38 1.32 -1.11
CA VAL A 105 -11.36 0.64 -0.30
C VAL A 105 -10.41 1.67 0.28
N ALA A 106 -10.08 1.50 1.55
CA ALA A 106 -9.18 2.36 2.29
C ALA A 106 -8.05 1.55 2.95
N TYR A 107 -6.85 2.12 3.01
CA TYR A 107 -5.69 1.57 3.71
C TYR A 107 -5.43 2.37 4.99
N ASN A 108 -5.50 1.68 6.14
CA ASN A 108 -5.52 2.27 7.47
C ASN A 108 -6.52 3.44 7.57
N GLY A 109 -7.70 3.27 6.97
CA GLY A 109 -8.78 4.26 6.97
C GLY A 109 -8.66 5.38 5.93
N VAL A 110 -7.53 5.54 5.22
CA VAL A 110 -7.40 6.56 4.17
C VAL A 110 -7.81 5.97 2.80
N PRO A 111 -8.66 6.65 2.02
CA PRO A 111 -9.19 6.12 0.76
C PRO A 111 -8.09 5.85 -0.30
N LEU A 112 -8.26 4.79 -1.08
CA LEU A 112 -7.31 4.36 -2.11
C LEU A 112 -7.75 4.77 -3.52
N TYR A 113 -6.80 5.25 -4.31
CA TYR A 113 -7.05 5.72 -5.67
C TYR A 113 -6.09 5.09 -6.68
N PHE A 114 -6.53 5.02 -7.93
CA PHE A 114 -5.67 4.86 -9.09
C PHE A 114 -5.23 6.22 -9.61
N TRP A 115 -4.20 6.23 -10.47
CA TRP A 115 -3.80 7.41 -11.23
C TRP A 115 -4.13 7.25 -12.71
N LYS A 116 -4.77 8.26 -13.34
CA LYS A 116 -5.10 8.20 -14.78
C LYS A 116 -3.87 8.11 -15.70
N GLY A 117 -2.72 8.60 -15.23
CA GLY A 117 -1.48 8.58 -16.02
C GLY A 117 -0.73 7.25 -15.96
N ASP A 118 -1.10 6.36 -15.04
CA ASP A 118 -0.58 4.99 -15.03
C ASP A 118 -1.34 4.15 -16.05
N THR A 119 -0.64 3.81 -17.14
CA THR A 119 -1.21 3.13 -18.32
C THR A 119 -0.80 1.66 -18.42
N LYS A 120 0.26 1.26 -17.70
CA LYS A 120 0.77 -0.11 -17.67
C LYS A 120 0.82 -0.65 -16.24
N PRO A 121 0.68 -1.97 -16.06
CA PRO A 121 1.01 -2.61 -14.80
C PRO A 121 2.43 -2.24 -14.39
N GLY A 122 2.64 -1.84 -13.14
CA GLY A 122 3.95 -1.40 -12.69
C GLY A 122 4.17 0.11 -12.66
N ASP A 123 3.40 0.91 -13.41
CA ASP A 123 3.59 2.37 -13.44
C ASP A 123 3.39 2.97 -12.04
N THR A 124 4.29 3.89 -11.66
CA THR A 124 4.23 4.65 -10.41
C THR A 124 4.25 6.16 -10.67
N THR A 125 3.72 6.62 -11.81
CA THR A 125 3.88 8.00 -12.27
C THR A 125 3.06 9.00 -11.45
N GLY A 126 2.11 8.51 -10.65
CA GLY A 126 1.38 9.32 -9.67
C GLY A 126 2.18 9.67 -8.41
N GLN A 127 3.34 9.02 -8.20
CA GLN A 127 4.15 9.23 -7.02
C GLN A 127 4.65 10.68 -6.95
N GLY A 128 4.33 11.38 -5.86
CA GLY A 128 4.78 12.74 -5.60
C GLY A 128 4.04 13.81 -6.41
N VAL A 129 2.97 13.48 -7.14
CA VAL A 129 2.21 14.49 -7.92
C VAL A 129 1.72 15.59 -6.98
N MET A 130 2.11 16.84 -7.28
CA MET A 130 1.85 18.04 -6.48
C MET A 130 2.25 17.92 -4.99
N ASN A 131 3.17 17.02 -4.65
CA ASN A 131 3.59 16.70 -3.28
C ASN A 131 2.45 16.26 -2.35
N VAL A 132 1.32 15.79 -2.89
CA VAL A 132 0.14 15.37 -2.11
C VAL A 132 -0.38 13.99 -2.47
N TRP A 133 0.21 13.33 -3.48
CA TRP A 133 -0.17 11.97 -3.90
C TRP A 133 1.01 11.03 -3.76
N PHE A 134 0.79 9.89 -3.11
CA PHE A 134 1.87 8.94 -2.82
C PHE A 134 1.38 7.50 -2.98
N ALA A 135 2.17 6.66 -3.65
CA ALA A 135 1.90 5.24 -3.77
C ALA A 135 1.80 4.62 -2.37
N VAL A 136 0.84 3.72 -2.19
CA VAL A 136 0.63 3.03 -0.92
C VAL A 136 1.82 2.15 -0.65
N ASN A 137 2.53 2.45 0.43
CA ASN A 137 3.55 1.55 0.93
C ASN A 137 2.91 0.38 1.67
N ALA A 138 3.00 -0.81 1.08
CA ALA A 138 2.40 -2.01 1.63
C ALA A 138 3.29 -2.70 2.69
N GLY A 139 4.57 -2.34 2.74
CA GLY A 139 5.54 -2.87 3.69
C GLY A 139 5.48 -2.15 5.04
N PRO A 140 6.23 -2.65 6.03
CA PRO A 140 6.47 -1.89 7.25
C PRO A 140 7.21 -0.57 6.95
N THR A 141 6.84 0.49 7.66
CA THR A 141 7.54 1.79 7.56
C THR A 141 9.02 1.68 7.95
N VAL A 142 9.32 0.88 8.97
CA VAL A 142 10.68 0.57 9.41
C VAL A 142 10.81 -0.94 9.55
N GLN A 143 11.85 -1.51 8.96
CA GLN A 143 12.14 -2.94 9.02
C GLN A 143 13.61 -3.23 9.31
N MET A 144 13.90 -4.48 9.64
CA MET A 144 15.27 -4.94 9.79
C MET A 144 15.84 -5.27 8.41
N GLY A 145 17.01 -4.71 8.11
CA GLY A 145 17.82 -5.06 6.95
C GLY A 145 19.24 -5.42 7.36
N ARG A 146 20.13 -5.57 6.37
CA ARG A 146 21.56 -5.76 6.57
C ARG A 146 22.33 -4.78 5.69
N ALA A 147 23.41 -4.22 6.21
CA ALA A 147 24.31 -3.34 5.46
C ALA A 147 25.76 -3.79 5.62
N GLY A 148 26.28 -4.54 4.64
CA GLY A 148 27.67 -4.98 4.58
C GLY A 148 28.23 -5.48 5.93
N ALA A 149 29.40 -4.94 6.30
CA ALA A 149 30.08 -5.25 7.56
C ALA A 149 29.42 -4.64 8.81
N LEU A 150 28.47 -3.69 8.65
CA LEU A 150 27.73 -3.10 9.78
C LEU A 150 26.68 -4.06 10.37
N GLY A 151 26.36 -5.14 9.66
CA GLY A 151 25.42 -6.15 10.11
C GLY A 151 23.98 -5.67 10.06
N SER A 152 23.19 -5.97 11.10
CA SER A 152 21.77 -5.62 11.16
C SER A 152 21.57 -4.11 11.34
N VAL A 153 20.76 -3.52 10.46
CA VAL A 153 20.40 -2.10 10.49
C VAL A 153 18.89 -1.93 10.32
N LEU A 154 18.38 -0.74 10.65
CA LEU A 154 17.03 -0.34 10.29
C LEU A 154 17.02 0.18 8.85
N THR A 155 16.02 -0.26 8.08
CA THR A 155 15.79 0.19 6.72
C THR A 155 14.37 0.74 6.58
N GLY A 156 14.22 1.65 5.63
CA GLY A 156 12.91 2.10 5.17
C GLY A 156 12.22 1.02 4.32
N PRO A 157 11.01 1.29 3.83
CA PRO A 157 10.27 0.30 3.08
C PRO A 157 10.94 -0.10 1.76
N ASN A 158 11.64 0.84 1.13
CA ASN A 158 12.45 0.64 -0.09
C ASN A 158 13.76 -0.12 0.17
N GLY A 159 14.01 -0.58 1.40
CA GLY A 159 15.21 -1.33 1.77
C GLY A 159 16.45 -0.48 1.95
N LEU A 160 16.37 0.84 1.77
CA LEU A 160 17.49 1.75 2.02
C LEU A 160 17.74 1.91 3.52
N THR A 161 19.00 2.00 3.89
CA THR A 161 19.43 2.18 5.28
C THR A 161 18.92 3.50 5.85
N LEU A 162 18.42 3.45 7.08
CA LEU A 162 18.01 4.62 7.84
C LEU A 162 19.14 5.08 8.76
N TYR A 163 19.18 6.39 8.99
CA TYR A 163 20.21 7.05 9.79
C TYR A 163 19.58 7.93 10.86
N THR A 164 20.38 8.20 11.89
CA THR A 164 20.14 9.21 12.93
C THR A 164 21.19 10.29 12.84
N PHE A 165 20.83 11.51 13.25
CA PHE A 165 21.71 12.67 13.23
C PHE A 165 22.12 13.05 14.66
N ALA A 166 23.42 13.12 14.94
CA ALA A 166 23.96 13.38 16.27
C ALA A 166 23.55 14.75 16.85
N LYS A 167 23.15 15.70 16.01
CA LYS A 167 22.66 17.01 16.46
C LYS A 167 21.17 17.02 16.79
N ASP A 168 20.44 15.94 16.51
CA ASP A 168 19.03 15.83 16.87
C ASP A 168 18.85 15.44 18.33
N THR A 169 17.67 15.77 18.87
CA THR A 169 17.23 15.30 20.18
C THR A 169 15.91 14.55 20.02
N THR A 170 15.47 13.87 21.07
CA THR A 170 14.23 13.09 21.01
C THR A 170 13.04 13.99 20.64
N GLY A 171 12.35 13.66 19.54
CA GLY A 171 11.20 14.41 19.04
C GLY A 171 11.54 15.71 18.29
N VAL A 172 12.82 16.05 18.09
CA VAL A 172 13.24 17.30 17.43
C VAL A 172 14.30 17.02 16.36
N SER A 173 14.00 17.43 15.13
CA SER A 173 14.94 17.42 14.00
C SER A 173 15.58 18.79 13.79
N ASN A 174 16.89 18.88 13.93
CA ASN A 174 17.72 20.03 13.52
C ASN A 174 18.13 19.97 12.04
N CYS A 175 17.88 18.86 11.34
CA CYS A 175 18.13 18.75 9.90
C CYS A 175 16.99 19.36 9.07
N THR A 176 17.18 20.60 8.60
CA THR A 176 16.24 21.35 7.75
C THR A 176 16.94 21.95 6.53
N GLY A 177 16.16 22.47 5.57
CA GLY A 177 16.71 23.11 4.36
C GLY A 177 17.67 22.21 3.58
N PRO A 178 18.88 22.68 3.20
CA PRO A 178 19.87 21.88 2.48
C PRO A 178 20.29 20.58 3.19
N CYS A 179 20.19 20.52 4.52
CA CYS A 179 20.43 19.27 5.25
C CYS A 179 19.41 18.21 4.81
N ALA A 180 18.12 18.56 4.81
CA ALA A 180 17.03 17.65 4.45
C ALA A 180 17.01 17.25 2.97
N ILE A 181 17.73 17.98 2.10
CA ILE A 181 17.95 17.59 0.70
C ILE A 181 18.98 16.45 0.61
N ASN A 182 20.06 16.53 1.40
CA ASN A 182 21.08 15.50 1.42
C ASN A 182 20.71 14.29 2.30
N TRP A 183 19.90 14.56 3.32
CA TRP A 183 19.39 13.58 4.27
C TRP A 183 17.86 13.62 4.27
N PRO A 184 17.20 13.04 3.26
CA PRO A 184 15.75 13.08 3.17
C PRO A 184 15.11 12.46 4.42
N PRO A 185 14.22 13.17 5.13
CA PRO A 185 13.52 12.61 6.29
C PRO A 185 12.60 11.46 5.87
N LEU A 186 12.52 10.41 6.68
CA LEU A 186 11.51 9.38 6.50
C LEU A 186 10.15 9.95 6.92
N LEU A 187 9.37 10.43 5.95
CA LEU A 187 8.05 11.02 6.17
C LEU A 187 6.93 10.00 6.05
N VAL A 188 5.87 10.20 6.80
CA VAL A 188 4.64 9.40 6.75
C VAL A 188 3.40 10.30 6.81
N SER A 189 2.32 9.89 6.16
CA SER A 189 0.99 10.50 6.30
C SER A 189 0.15 9.82 7.38
N GLN A 190 0.62 8.68 7.90
CA GLN A 190 -0.07 7.85 8.90
C GLN A 190 0.89 7.40 9.99
N LEU A 191 0.37 6.73 11.02
CA LEU A 191 1.22 6.12 12.04
C LEU A 191 2.17 5.09 11.39
N PRO A 192 3.47 5.12 11.73
CA PRO A 192 4.44 4.20 11.16
C PRO A 192 4.20 2.78 11.67
N SER A 193 4.33 1.80 10.78
CA SER A 193 4.31 0.37 11.13
C SER A 193 5.72 -0.19 11.25
N ARG A 194 5.92 -1.16 12.14
CA ARG A 194 7.21 -1.86 12.29
C ARG A 194 7.18 -3.23 11.62
N GLY A 195 8.31 -3.66 11.10
CA GLY A 195 8.55 -5.05 10.72
C GLY A 195 8.71 -5.95 11.94
N ILE A 196 8.31 -7.22 11.84
CA ILE A 196 8.24 -8.18 12.96
C ILE A 196 9.55 -8.26 13.77
N ALA A 197 10.70 -8.15 13.11
CA ALA A 197 12.02 -8.24 13.77
C ALA A 197 12.50 -6.95 14.44
N VAL A 198 11.84 -5.81 14.22
CA VAL A 198 12.23 -4.52 14.80
C VAL A 198 11.80 -4.46 16.27
N ARG A 199 12.76 -4.39 17.17
CA ARG A 199 12.53 -4.13 18.60
C ARG A 199 12.70 -2.62 18.83
N GLY A 200 12.03 -2.02 19.82
CA GLY A 200 12.07 -0.56 20.06
C GLY A 200 10.83 0.20 19.59
N ALA A 201 10.61 1.42 20.08
CA ALA A 201 9.40 2.21 19.81
C ALA A 201 9.51 2.99 18.49
N LEU A 202 8.45 2.93 17.66
CA LEU A 202 8.26 3.88 16.57
C LEU A 202 7.33 4.99 17.02
N GLY A 203 7.60 6.19 16.54
CA GLY A 203 6.78 7.38 16.79
C GLY A 203 6.86 8.34 15.61
N THR A 204 6.28 9.52 15.78
CA THR A 204 6.42 10.61 14.81
C THR A 204 6.68 11.93 15.53
N LEU A 205 7.39 12.83 14.84
CA LEU A 205 7.47 14.25 15.18
C LEU A 205 6.82 15.08 14.08
N THR A 206 6.41 16.31 14.43
CA THR A 206 5.91 17.28 13.44
C THR A 206 7.03 18.25 13.11
N ARG A 207 7.39 18.34 11.83
CA ARG A 207 8.38 19.30 11.33
C ARG A 207 7.74 20.68 11.18
N ALA A 208 8.57 21.72 11.04
CA ALA A 208 8.10 23.11 10.90
C ALA A 208 7.21 23.34 9.67
N ASP A 209 7.38 22.54 8.62
CA ASP A 209 6.54 22.54 7.40
C ASP A 209 5.22 21.76 7.56
N GLY A 210 4.93 21.22 8.75
CA GLY A 210 3.75 20.42 9.06
C GLY A 210 3.86 18.93 8.70
N SER A 211 4.91 18.51 7.99
CA SER A 211 5.12 17.10 7.67
C SER A 211 5.42 16.26 8.91
N LYS A 212 5.01 14.98 8.91
CA LYS A 212 5.28 14.04 10.00
C LYS A 212 6.48 13.16 9.65
N GLN A 213 7.52 13.23 10.46
CA GLN A 213 8.72 12.41 10.30
C GLN A 213 8.71 11.26 11.30
N VAL A 214 9.11 10.08 10.86
CA VAL A 214 9.22 8.88 11.68
C VAL A 214 10.40 8.99 12.64
N THR A 215 10.18 8.56 13.88
CA THR A 215 11.22 8.44 14.90
C THR A 215 11.38 6.98 15.34
N TYR A 216 12.61 6.56 15.64
CA TYR A 216 12.90 5.31 16.32
C TYR A 216 13.53 5.61 17.68
N GLN A 217 12.93 5.08 18.75
CA GLN A 217 13.30 5.42 20.14
C GLN A 217 13.33 6.93 20.40
N GLY A 218 12.44 7.68 19.74
CA GLY A 218 12.36 9.13 19.83
C GLY A 218 13.30 9.90 18.88
N TYR A 219 14.30 9.28 18.29
CA TYR A 219 15.23 9.96 17.36
C TYR A 219 14.70 10.00 15.93
N PRO A 220 14.81 11.14 15.21
CA PRO A 220 14.33 11.26 13.84
C PRO A 220 15.11 10.35 12.88
N LEU A 221 14.41 9.73 11.93
CA LEU A 221 15.00 8.85 10.93
C LEU A 221 15.13 9.54 9.57
N TYR A 222 16.25 9.28 8.90
CA TYR A 222 16.60 9.85 7.59
C TYR A 222 17.10 8.79 6.64
N PHE A 223 16.91 9.02 5.35
CA PHE A 223 17.67 8.38 4.28
C PHE A 223 18.93 9.17 3.97
N TRP A 224 19.83 8.56 3.20
CA TRP A 224 20.98 9.23 2.62
C TRP A 224 20.83 9.34 1.10
N LYS A 225 21.00 10.53 0.53
CA LYS A 225 20.72 10.78 -0.90
C LYS A 225 21.55 9.93 -1.88
N ASN A 226 22.71 9.43 -1.45
CA ASN A 226 23.59 8.63 -2.33
C ASN A 226 23.36 7.12 -2.16
N ASP A 227 22.58 6.68 -1.17
CA ASP A 227 22.15 5.28 -1.10
C ASP A 227 21.01 5.09 -2.12
N THR A 228 21.22 4.21 -3.07
CA THR A 228 20.32 3.90 -4.18
C THR A 228 19.85 2.45 -4.17
N LYS A 229 20.50 1.57 -3.41
CA LYS A 229 20.19 0.14 -3.32
C LYS A 229 20.13 -0.35 -1.89
N ALA A 230 19.32 -1.38 -1.68
CA ALA A 230 19.24 -2.06 -0.39
C ALA A 230 20.62 -2.60 0.04
N GLY A 231 20.95 -2.40 1.32
CA GLY A 231 22.22 -2.79 1.91
C GLY A 231 23.37 -1.82 1.71
N GLU A 232 23.18 -0.73 0.97
CA GLU A 232 24.10 0.41 1.00
C GLU A 232 23.96 1.15 2.33
N ALA A 233 25.09 1.58 2.89
CA ALA A 233 25.16 2.41 4.09
C ALA A 233 26.26 3.48 3.95
N SER A 234 26.32 4.13 2.77
CA SER A 234 27.42 5.06 2.44
C SER A 234 27.36 6.38 3.21
N GLY A 235 26.28 6.63 3.95
CA GLY A 235 26.12 7.76 4.86
C GLY A 235 26.75 7.54 6.23
N GLU A 236 27.19 6.33 6.56
CA GLU A 236 27.77 6.04 7.88
C GLU A 236 29.01 6.90 8.13
N GLY A 237 29.03 7.63 9.25
CA GLY A 237 30.16 8.44 9.66
C GLY A 237 30.35 9.74 8.86
N VAL A 238 29.43 10.12 7.96
CA VAL A 238 29.52 11.40 7.25
C VAL A 238 29.62 12.55 8.25
N MET A 239 30.69 13.35 8.13
CA MET A 239 31.03 14.46 9.04
C MET A 239 31.09 14.07 10.53
N ASN A 240 31.26 12.79 10.86
CA ASN A 240 31.22 12.23 12.21
C ASN A 240 29.93 12.55 13.00
N VAL A 241 28.82 12.82 12.30
CA VAL A 241 27.52 13.19 12.93
C VAL A 241 26.35 12.38 12.40
N TRP A 242 26.57 11.47 11.46
CA TRP A 242 25.53 10.59 10.91
C TRP A 242 25.85 9.14 11.23
N THR A 243 24.87 8.42 11.75
CA THR A 243 25.05 7.03 12.18
C THR A 243 23.86 6.19 11.73
N VAL A 244 24.11 4.99 11.23
CA VAL A 244 23.09 4.00 10.88
C VAL A 244 22.18 3.75 12.08
N ALA A 245 20.88 3.81 11.86
CA ALA A 245 19.90 3.46 12.87
C ALA A 245 19.91 1.94 13.07
N ARG A 246 20.04 1.50 14.32
CA ARG A 246 20.15 0.08 14.68
C ARG A 246 18.90 -0.39 15.46
N PRO A 247 18.46 -1.65 15.28
CA PRO A 247 17.27 -2.24 15.90
C PRO A 247 17.43 -2.58 17.39
#